data_AF-A0A1F7WNI9-F1
#
_entry.id   AF-A0A1F7WNI9-F1
#
_cell.length_a   1.000
_cell.length_b   1.000
_cell.length_c   1.000
_cell.angle_alpha   90.00
_cell.angle_beta   90.00
_cell.angle_gamma   90.00
#
_symmetry.space_group_name_H-M   'P 1'
#
loop_
_entity.id
_entity.type
_entity.pdbx_description
1 polymer ?
#
loop_
_entity_poly.entity_id
_entity_poly.type
_entity_poly.pdbx_seq_one_letter_code
_entity_poly.pdbx_strand_id
1 'polypeptide(L)'
;SADLKVLVEDLRRQKDTLDKKEETLKKREAELVERLSKASGMTKDEASKILLDEVQKSLTSEIAKKIRAAEERVKEEAGEKSREVLADAMKHGATSYVAEYTISSVSVPDEDVKGRIIGAGGRNIRAFEKETGVEIELDETNEIRLSSFDSVRREIAKRALTALIKDQRIQPSRIEEVVRQVKSEMESVLLEEGRKIAQECGVFNLPVELLSLIGRYRFRTSYGQNLGLHTIEETKIGIAIANELGASVDIVRLGCLLHDIGKVVTEEEGTHVEVGVSTLKRFGLPKEVVACVAEHHEDKPFSSTESVIVWTADAISGSRPGARYEPHEEYVKRMGKIEEIAGSFPGVESAMAFQAGRDVRVIVKPEEVDDDKLTIIAHDIAQRLEKETQYAGQIKVTAIREVRAIDTTKAK
;
A
#
# COMPACT_ATOMS: atom_id res chain seq x y z
N SER A 1 94.08 -41.91 28.83
CA SER A 1 93.07 -41.84 29.91
C SER A 1 92.34 -43.18 29.97
N ALA A 2 92.66 -44.00 30.97
CA ALA A 2 91.92 -45.25 31.25
C ALA A 2 90.48 -44.94 31.71
N ASP A 3 90.29 -43.79 32.35
CA ASP A 3 89.00 -43.28 32.82
C ASP A 3 88.00 -43.04 31.68
N LEU A 4 88.47 -42.60 30.50
CA LEU A 4 87.61 -42.39 29.34
C LEU A 4 87.03 -43.71 28.79
N LYS A 5 87.77 -44.82 28.89
CA LYS A 5 87.29 -46.14 28.46
C LYS A 5 86.23 -46.68 29.43
N VAL A 6 86.45 -46.51 30.73
CA VAL A 6 85.51 -46.93 31.77
C VAL A 6 84.19 -46.15 31.64
N LEU A 7 84.25 -44.84 31.38
CA LEU A 7 83.06 -44.00 31.21
C LEU A 7 82.24 -44.38 29.95
N VAL A 8 82.90 -44.72 28.85
CA VAL A 8 82.23 -45.18 27.61
C VAL A 8 81.55 -46.54 27.82
N GLU A 9 82.16 -47.42 28.61
CA GLU A 9 81.60 -48.73 28.93
C GLU A 9 80.39 -48.62 29.88
N ASP A 10 80.43 -47.69 30.84
CA ASP A 10 79.29 -47.39 31.73
C ASP A 10 78.11 -46.75 30.98
N LEU A 11 78.38 -45.79 30.09
CA LEU A 11 77.36 -45.19 29.22
C LEU A 11 76.69 -46.22 28.31
N ARG A 12 77.43 -47.19 27.77
CA ARG A 12 76.87 -48.29 26.99
C ARG A 12 75.97 -49.18 27.84
N ARG A 13 76.39 -49.52 29.05
CA ARG A 13 75.54 -50.27 29.99
C ARG A 13 74.26 -49.50 30.32
N GLN A 14 74.36 -48.22 30.64
CA GLN A 14 73.21 -47.39 30.95
C GLN A 14 72.23 -47.33 29.78
N LYS A 15 72.74 -47.15 28.55
CA LYS A 15 71.94 -47.19 27.32
C LYS A 15 71.24 -48.54 27.14
N ASP A 16 71.95 -49.65 27.29
CA ASP A 16 71.35 -50.99 27.18
C ASP A 16 70.25 -51.23 28.23
N THR A 17 70.41 -50.70 29.45
CA THR A 17 69.34 -50.75 30.48
C THR A 17 68.15 -49.88 30.13
N LEU A 18 68.38 -48.70 29.56
CA LEU A 18 67.33 -47.79 29.11
C LEU A 18 66.53 -48.41 27.95
N ASP A 19 67.23 -48.96 26.95
CA ASP A 19 66.62 -49.61 25.81
C ASP A 19 65.77 -50.82 26.25
N LYS A 20 66.26 -51.62 27.22
CA LYS A 20 65.49 -52.72 27.82
C LYS A 20 64.27 -52.25 28.62
N LYS A 21 64.38 -51.13 29.35
CA LYS A 21 63.26 -50.52 30.08
C LYS A 21 62.20 -49.97 29.12
N GLU A 22 62.63 -49.36 28.02
CA GLU A 22 61.72 -48.86 26.99
C GLU A 22 60.97 -50.01 26.31
N GLU A 23 61.67 -51.11 26.00
CA GLU A 23 61.05 -52.29 25.40
C GLU A 23 60.04 -52.95 26.34
N THR A 24 60.34 -53.01 27.65
CA THR A 24 59.40 -53.55 28.66
C THR A 24 58.21 -52.63 28.89
N LEU A 25 58.38 -51.32 28.84
CA LEU A 25 57.29 -50.36 28.90
C LEU A 25 56.36 -50.51 27.69
N LYS A 26 56.91 -50.59 26.47
CA LYS A 26 56.12 -50.81 25.24
C LYS A 26 55.34 -52.13 25.30
N LYS A 27 55.94 -53.20 25.83
CA LYS A 27 55.24 -54.49 26.02
C LYS A 27 54.09 -54.39 27.03
N ARG A 28 54.30 -53.74 28.18
CA ARG A 28 53.24 -53.52 29.18
C ARG A 28 52.11 -52.65 28.64
N GLU A 29 52.45 -51.62 27.89
CA GLU A 29 51.46 -50.72 27.27
C GLU A 29 50.59 -51.49 26.27
N ALA A 30 51.20 -52.32 25.42
CA ALA A 30 50.48 -53.22 24.51
C ALA A 30 49.59 -54.21 25.26
N GLU A 31 50.09 -54.83 26.34
CA GLU A 31 49.32 -55.77 27.16
C GLU A 31 48.13 -55.12 27.86
N LEU A 32 48.29 -53.88 28.36
CA LEU A 32 47.21 -53.11 28.96
C LEU A 32 46.14 -52.75 27.94
N VAL A 33 46.53 -52.35 26.73
CA VAL A 33 45.59 -52.08 25.62
C VAL A 33 44.82 -53.36 25.25
N GLU A 34 45.49 -54.51 25.21
CA GLU A 34 44.84 -55.80 24.91
C GLU A 34 43.85 -56.22 26.00
N ARG A 35 44.24 -56.09 27.28
CA ARG A 35 43.36 -56.39 28.42
C ARG A 35 42.14 -55.48 28.46
N LEU A 36 42.33 -54.18 28.20
CA LEU A 36 41.24 -53.23 28.09
C LEU A 36 40.31 -53.56 26.91
N SER A 37 40.87 -53.93 25.76
CA SER A 37 40.09 -54.32 24.57
C SER A 37 39.28 -55.61 24.80
N LYS A 38 39.84 -56.58 25.53
CA LYS A 38 39.14 -57.81 25.94
C LYS A 38 38.03 -57.53 26.95
N ALA A 39 38.25 -56.63 27.91
CA ALA A 39 37.27 -56.28 28.92
C ALA A 39 36.11 -55.45 28.36
N SER A 40 36.37 -54.56 27.40
CA SER A 40 35.35 -53.76 26.72
C SER A 40 34.66 -54.52 25.57
N GLY A 41 35.23 -55.63 25.11
CA GLY A 41 34.75 -56.38 23.94
C GLY A 41 34.95 -55.64 22.60
N MET A 42 35.82 -54.62 22.58
CA MET A 42 36.05 -53.73 21.44
C MET A 42 37.53 -53.49 21.22
N THR A 43 37.96 -53.41 19.96
CA THR A 43 39.31 -52.96 19.63
C THR A 43 39.48 -51.45 19.82
N LYS A 44 40.72 -50.97 19.96
CA LYS A 44 41.04 -49.54 20.09
C LYS A 44 40.44 -48.70 18.94
N ASP A 45 40.50 -49.21 17.72
CA ASP A 45 40.00 -48.52 16.53
C ASP A 45 38.47 -48.47 16.51
N GLU A 46 37.79 -49.56 16.93
CA GLU A 46 36.33 -49.58 17.06
C GLU A 46 35.85 -48.61 18.15
N ALA A 47 36.51 -48.58 19.31
CA ALA A 47 36.17 -47.64 20.38
C ALA A 47 36.35 -46.18 19.94
N SER A 48 37.43 -45.88 19.21
CA SER A 48 37.67 -44.56 18.65
C SER A 48 36.62 -44.20 17.60
N LYS A 49 36.20 -45.16 16.76
CA LYS A 49 35.18 -44.94 15.73
C LYS A 49 33.79 -44.68 16.31
N ILE A 50 33.38 -45.45 17.32
CA ILE A 50 32.10 -45.22 18.03
C ILE A 50 32.11 -43.86 18.71
N LEU A 51 33.21 -43.50 19.39
CA LEU A 51 33.33 -42.19 20.03
C LEU A 51 33.23 -41.05 19.00
N LEU A 52 33.91 -41.20 17.85
CA LEU A 52 33.86 -40.22 16.77
C LEU A 52 32.46 -40.12 16.15
N ASP A 53 31.75 -41.24 15.94
CA ASP A 53 30.38 -41.25 15.42
C ASP A 53 29.40 -40.58 16.40
N GLU A 54 29.54 -40.82 17.70
CA GLU A 54 28.69 -40.22 18.74
C GLU A 54 28.95 -38.71 18.87
N VAL A 55 30.22 -38.30 18.83
CA VAL A 55 30.63 -36.89 18.77
C VAL A 55 30.12 -36.22 17.50
N GLN A 56 30.19 -36.90 16.35
CA GLN A 56 29.68 -36.38 15.09
C GLN A 56 28.16 -36.20 15.14
N LYS A 57 27.41 -37.15 15.71
CA LYS A 57 25.95 -37.00 15.92
C LYS A 57 25.61 -35.85 16.85
N SER A 58 26.31 -35.71 17.98
CA SER A 58 26.07 -34.62 18.93
C SER A 58 26.39 -33.25 18.31
N LEU A 59 27.53 -33.15 17.60
CA LEU A 59 27.92 -31.96 16.86
C LEU A 59 26.93 -31.61 15.75
N THR A 60 26.37 -32.60 15.04
CA THR A 60 25.36 -32.37 14.00
C THR A 60 24.12 -31.70 14.58
N SER A 61 23.64 -32.15 15.73
CA SER A 61 22.50 -31.55 16.44
C SER A 61 22.82 -30.13 16.94
N GLU A 62 24.03 -29.92 17.46
CA GLU A 62 24.46 -28.60 17.93
C GLU A 62 24.62 -27.59 16.78
N ILE A 63 25.20 -28.02 15.65
CA ILE A 63 25.33 -27.22 14.43
C ILE A 63 23.93 -26.85 13.90
N ALA A 64 23.00 -27.81 13.82
CA ALA A 64 21.63 -27.54 13.37
C ALA A 64 20.88 -26.57 14.29
N LYS A 65 21.15 -26.58 15.60
CA LYS A 65 20.61 -25.57 16.55
C LYS A 65 21.23 -24.20 16.31
N LYS A 66 22.55 -24.11 16.11
CA LYS A 66 23.24 -22.85 15.81
C LYS A 66 22.78 -22.24 14.49
N ILE A 67 22.57 -23.06 13.46
CA ILE A 67 22.04 -22.60 12.16
C ILE A 67 20.64 -22.00 12.35
N ARG A 68 19.70 -22.74 12.97
CA ARG A 68 18.34 -22.22 13.22
C ARG A 68 18.33 -20.94 14.04
N ALA A 69 19.13 -20.87 15.11
CA ALA A 69 19.23 -19.68 15.93
C ALA A 69 19.86 -18.49 15.17
N ALA A 70 20.77 -18.75 14.23
CA ALA A 70 21.33 -17.72 13.36
C ALA A 70 20.31 -17.26 12.31
N GLU A 71 19.58 -18.16 11.68
CA GLU A 71 18.51 -17.84 10.73
C GLU A 71 17.38 -17.02 11.38
N GLU A 72 16.98 -17.39 12.60
CA GLU A 72 15.97 -16.66 13.37
C GLU A 72 16.44 -15.25 13.73
N ARG A 73 17.70 -15.11 14.18
CA ARG A 73 18.31 -13.80 14.44
C ARG A 73 18.38 -12.94 13.18
N VAL A 74 18.82 -13.50 12.06
CA VAL A 74 18.86 -12.79 10.77
C VAL A 74 17.46 -12.32 10.38
N LYS A 75 16.43 -13.14 10.62
CA LYS A 75 15.04 -12.76 10.33
C LYS A 75 14.54 -11.62 11.23
N GLU A 76 14.88 -11.65 12.51
CA GLU A 76 14.56 -10.57 13.45
C GLU A 76 15.27 -9.26 13.07
N GLU A 77 16.59 -9.31 12.86
CA GLU A 77 17.41 -8.16 12.46
C GLU A 77 16.96 -7.58 11.12
N ALA A 78 16.62 -8.43 10.14
CA ALA A 78 16.08 -7.99 8.86
C ALA A 78 14.71 -7.29 9.02
N GLY A 79 13.87 -7.79 9.92
CA GLY A 79 12.58 -7.16 10.23
C GLY A 79 12.75 -5.78 10.84
N GLU A 80 13.68 -5.61 11.78
CA GLU A 80 14.00 -4.30 12.36
C GLU A 80 14.57 -3.34 11.31
N LYS A 81 15.53 -3.81 10.50
CA LYS A 81 16.13 -2.97 9.45
C LYS A 81 15.11 -2.54 8.40
N SER A 82 14.19 -3.43 8.02
CA SER A 82 13.11 -3.09 7.09
C SER A 82 12.20 -1.99 7.62
N ARG A 83 11.85 -2.04 8.93
CA ARG A 83 11.06 -0.97 9.56
C ARG A 83 11.81 0.36 9.59
N GLU A 84 13.13 0.33 9.82
CA GLU A 84 13.98 1.52 9.81
C GLU A 84 13.99 2.17 8.41
N VAL A 85 14.20 1.38 7.36
CA VAL A 85 14.19 1.85 5.96
C VAL A 85 12.84 2.48 5.61
N LEU A 86 11.73 1.82 5.95
CA LEU A 86 10.40 2.36 5.70
C LEU A 86 10.13 3.65 6.49
N ALA A 87 10.51 3.69 7.77
CA ALA A 87 10.33 4.87 8.61
C ALA A 87 11.17 6.06 8.10
N ASP A 88 12.37 5.82 7.59
CA ASP A 88 13.22 6.86 7.01
C ASP A 88 12.67 7.35 5.67
N ALA A 89 12.23 6.45 4.80
CA ALA A 89 11.59 6.80 3.54
C ALA A 89 10.31 7.63 3.74
N MET A 90 9.49 7.31 4.75
CA MET A 90 8.30 8.09 5.09
C MET A 90 8.61 9.54 5.49
N LYS A 91 9.75 9.80 6.16
CA LYS A 91 10.18 11.16 6.50
C LYS A 91 10.52 11.98 5.26
N HIS A 92 11.10 11.34 4.25
CA HIS A 92 11.47 11.98 2.99
C HIS A 92 10.26 12.37 2.12
N GLY A 93 9.11 11.73 2.33
CA GLY A 93 7.86 12.06 1.64
C GLY A 93 7.20 13.36 2.08
N ALA A 94 7.66 14.04 3.13
CA ALA A 94 7.00 15.25 3.62
C ALA A 94 6.98 16.39 2.59
N THR A 95 5.79 16.72 2.06
CA THR A 95 5.59 17.84 1.12
C THR A 95 5.10 19.10 1.83
N SER A 96 5.54 20.28 1.36
CA SER A 96 5.12 21.60 1.89
C SER A 96 3.77 22.09 1.35
N TYR A 97 3.06 21.28 0.56
CA TYR A 97 1.86 21.71 -0.16
C TYR A 97 0.59 21.41 0.64
N VAL A 98 -0.32 22.37 0.71
CA VAL A 98 -1.63 22.22 1.37
C VAL A 98 -2.61 21.55 0.41
N ALA A 99 -3.29 20.48 0.84
CA ALA A 99 -4.30 19.81 0.03
C ALA A 99 -5.47 20.76 -0.29
N GLU A 100 -5.80 20.90 -1.58
CA GLU A 100 -7.01 21.59 -2.03
C GLU A 100 -8.18 20.60 -2.11
N TYR A 101 -9.32 20.96 -1.52
CA TYR A 101 -10.50 20.09 -1.40
C TYR A 101 -11.18 19.82 -2.74
N THR A 102 -11.87 18.68 -2.81
CA THR A 102 -12.49 18.04 -3.98
C THR A 102 -13.59 18.85 -4.67
N ILE A 103 -14.09 19.91 -4.02
CA ILE A 103 -15.21 20.71 -4.51
C ILE A 103 -14.66 21.87 -5.33
N SER A 104 -14.88 21.82 -6.63
CA SER A 104 -14.69 22.98 -7.50
C SER A 104 -15.85 23.94 -7.28
N SER A 105 -15.76 24.77 -6.24
CA SER A 105 -16.72 25.85 -6.01
C SER A 105 -16.19 27.20 -6.49
N VAL A 106 -17.10 28.06 -6.93
CA VAL A 106 -16.84 29.48 -7.22
C VAL A 106 -17.75 30.30 -6.31
N SER A 107 -17.15 31.15 -5.49
CA SER A 107 -17.89 32.07 -4.63
C SER A 107 -18.41 33.25 -5.46
N VAL A 108 -19.68 33.57 -5.25
CA VAL A 108 -20.38 34.65 -5.94
C VAL A 108 -20.58 35.82 -4.96
N PRO A 109 -20.36 37.07 -5.38
CA PRO A 109 -20.46 38.23 -4.48
C PRO A 109 -21.87 38.47 -3.93
N ASP A 110 -22.90 38.24 -4.76
CA ASP A 110 -24.30 38.57 -4.48
C ASP A 110 -25.27 37.76 -5.36
N GLU A 111 -26.54 37.70 -4.95
CA GLU A 111 -27.61 37.01 -5.67
C GLU A 111 -27.89 37.62 -7.07
N ASP A 112 -27.56 38.90 -7.29
CA ASP A 112 -27.71 39.54 -8.61
C ASP A 112 -26.75 38.96 -9.65
N VAL A 113 -25.50 38.67 -9.25
CA VAL A 113 -24.54 37.94 -10.10
C VAL A 113 -25.05 36.53 -10.39
N LYS A 114 -25.61 35.83 -9.39
CA LYS A 114 -26.18 34.49 -9.57
C LYS A 114 -27.35 34.49 -10.55
N GLY A 115 -28.23 35.49 -10.47
CA GLY A 115 -29.31 35.72 -11.44
C GLY A 115 -28.80 35.97 -12.87
N ARG A 116 -27.68 36.68 -13.03
CA ARG A 116 -27.01 36.87 -14.34
C ARG A 116 -26.38 35.58 -14.88
N ILE A 117 -25.84 34.72 -14.00
CA ILE A 117 -25.29 33.42 -14.38
C ILE A 117 -26.39 32.49 -14.91
N ILE A 118 -27.56 32.47 -14.26
CA ILE A 118 -28.74 31.73 -14.75
C ILE A 118 -29.22 32.33 -16.08
N GLY A 119 -29.42 33.65 -16.11
CA GLY A 119 -29.99 34.38 -17.24
C GLY A 119 -31.48 34.12 -17.43
N ALA A 120 -32.15 34.96 -18.23
CA ALA A 120 -33.58 34.83 -18.48
C ALA A 120 -33.93 33.46 -19.09
N GLY A 121 -34.76 32.68 -18.40
CA GLY A 121 -35.15 31.33 -18.80
C GLY A 121 -34.00 30.30 -18.80
N GLY A 122 -32.92 30.55 -18.05
CA GLY A 122 -31.77 29.64 -17.98
C GLY A 122 -30.87 29.67 -19.23
N ARG A 123 -30.98 30.70 -20.07
CA ARG A 123 -30.21 30.78 -21.33
C ARG A 123 -28.69 30.84 -21.14
N ASN A 124 -28.23 31.46 -20.05
CA ASN A 124 -26.80 31.70 -19.84
C ASN A 124 -26.15 30.46 -19.24
N ILE A 125 -26.78 29.85 -18.22
CA ILE A 125 -26.31 28.60 -17.63
C ILE A 125 -26.25 27.49 -18.68
N ARG A 126 -27.30 27.31 -19.50
CA ARG A 126 -27.29 26.32 -20.59
C ARG A 126 -26.22 26.57 -21.65
N ALA A 127 -25.97 27.83 -22.00
CA ALA A 127 -24.89 28.17 -22.92
C ALA A 127 -23.53 27.83 -22.30
N PHE A 128 -23.33 28.16 -21.03
CA PHE A 128 -22.10 27.84 -20.31
C PHE A 128 -21.86 26.33 -20.19
N GLU A 129 -22.86 25.57 -19.75
CA GLU A 129 -22.81 24.10 -19.63
C GLU A 129 -22.53 23.45 -20.99
N LYS A 130 -23.15 23.95 -22.06
CA LYS A 130 -22.90 23.47 -23.42
C LYS A 130 -21.45 23.73 -23.88
N GLU A 131 -20.92 24.92 -23.64
CA GLU A 131 -19.58 25.30 -24.09
C GLU A 131 -18.45 24.64 -23.29
N THR A 132 -18.68 24.43 -21.99
CA THR A 132 -17.69 23.85 -21.08
C THR A 132 -17.83 22.34 -20.93
N GLY A 133 -19.03 21.79 -21.16
CA GLY A 133 -19.35 20.39 -20.92
C GLY A 133 -19.36 20.02 -19.43
N VAL A 134 -19.60 20.99 -18.55
CA VAL A 134 -19.79 20.76 -17.11
C VAL A 134 -21.23 21.06 -16.71
N GLU A 135 -21.69 20.46 -15.63
CA GLU A 135 -22.97 20.76 -15.00
C GLU A 135 -22.76 21.76 -13.87
N ILE A 136 -23.64 22.76 -13.80
CA ILE A 136 -23.61 23.77 -12.74
C ILE A 136 -24.72 23.50 -11.73
N GLU A 137 -24.34 23.28 -10.48
CA GLU A 137 -25.26 23.20 -9.36
C GLU A 137 -25.28 24.52 -8.60
N LEU A 138 -26.47 25.10 -8.48
CA LEU A 138 -26.72 26.32 -7.71
C LEU A 138 -27.45 25.93 -6.43
N ASP A 139 -26.82 26.18 -5.29
CA ASP A 139 -27.41 25.95 -3.96
C ASP A 139 -28.03 27.26 -3.41
N GLU A 140 -28.70 27.23 -2.26
CA GLU A 140 -29.19 28.44 -1.57
C GLU A 140 -28.04 29.33 -1.05
N THR A 141 -26.80 28.84 -1.07
CA THR A 141 -25.61 29.58 -0.68
C THR A 141 -25.07 30.48 -1.81
N ASN A 142 -24.14 31.36 -1.47
CA ASN A 142 -23.37 32.17 -2.42
C ASN A 142 -22.24 31.36 -3.11
N GLU A 143 -22.35 30.04 -3.17
CA GLU A 143 -21.38 29.17 -3.83
C GLU A 143 -22.02 28.41 -4.99
N ILE A 144 -21.30 28.38 -6.11
CA ILE A 144 -21.67 27.62 -7.30
C ILE A 144 -20.78 26.38 -7.36
N ARG A 145 -21.38 25.18 -7.39
CA ARG A 145 -20.66 23.92 -7.54
C ARG A 145 -20.55 23.54 -9.01
N LEU A 146 -19.36 23.12 -9.43
CA LEU A 146 -19.08 22.66 -10.80
C LEU A 146 -18.84 21.15 -10.82
N SER A 147 -19.71 20.43 -11.52
CA SER A 147 -19.71 18.97 -11.60
C SER A 147 -19.29 18.49 -13.00
N SER A 148 -18.22 17.69 -13.07
CA SER A 148 -17.80 17.01 -14.31
C SER A 148 -16.78 15.90 -14.00
N PHE A 149 -16.87 14.80 -14.75
CA PHE A 149 -15.93 13.66 -14.66
C PHE A 149 -14.50 14.05 -15.09
N ASP A 150 -14.39 14.98 -16.04
CA ASP A 150 -13.12 15.53 -16.52
C ASP A 150 -12.71 16.72 -15.63
N SER A 151 -11.59 16.57 -14.94
CA SER A 151 -11.01 17.59 -14.06
C SER A 151 -10.51 18.81 -14.81
N VAL A 152 -10.04 18.66 -16.05
CA VAL A 152 -9.58 19.77 -16.87
C VAL A 152 -10.77 20.62 -17.31
N ARG A 153 -11.88 19.99 -17.69
CA ARG A 153 -13.14 20.71 -17.99
C ARG A 153 -13.66 21.48 -16.78
N ARG A 154 -13.61 20.89 -15.58
CA ARG A 154 -13.97 21.58 -14.33
C ARG A 154 -13.10 22.82 -14.08
N GLU A 155 -11.79 22.71 -14.29
CA GLU A 155 -10.89 23.86 -14.12
C GLU A 155 -11.11 24.95 -15.18
N ILE A 156 -11.33 24.58 -16.45
CA ILE A 156 -11.69 25.51 -17.53
C ILE A 156 -12.98 26.26 -17.14
N ALA A 157 -14.01 25.54 -16.68
CA ALA A 157 -15.26 26.13 -16.24
C ALA A 157 -15.03 27.08 -15.04
N LYS A 158 -14.26 26.67 -14.03
CA LYS A 158 -13.94 27.49 -12.86
C LYS A 158 -13.29 28.81 -13.25
N ARG A 159 -12.27 28.78 -14.11
CA ARG A 159 -11.57 29.97 -14.60
C ARG A 159 -12.46 30.85 -15.47
N ALA A 160 -13.20 30.24 -16.39
CA ALA A 160 -14.13 30.97 -17.26
C ALA A 160 -15.23 31.67 -16.45
N LEU A 161 -15.82 30.98 -15.47
CA LEU A 161 -16.85 31.55 -14.60
C LEU A 161 -16.30 32.70 -13.75
N THR A 162 -15.10 32.52 -13.17
CA THR A 162 -14.42 33.57 -12.39
C THR A 162 -14.12 34.81 -13.25
N ALA A 163 -13.67 34.61 -14.50
CA ALA A 163 -13.42 35.70 -15.44
C ALA A 163 -14.72 36.44 -15.83
N LEU A 164 -15.80 35.69 -16.10
CA LEU A 164 -17.12 36.24 -16.43
C LEU A 164 -17.74 37.04 -15.27
N ILE A 165 -17.58 36.57 -14.03
CA ILE A 165 -18.02 37.30 -12.82
C ILE A 165 -17.28 38.63 -12.71
N LYS A 166 -15.95 38.61 -12.91
CA LYS A 166 -15.11 39.81 -12.87
C LYS A 166 -15.44 40.82 -13.99
N ASP A 167 -15.77 40.32 -15.18
CA ASP A 167 -16.18 41.14 -16.34
C ASP A 167 -17.64 41.62 -16.24
N GLN A 168 -18.45 41.05 -15.33
CA GLN A 168 -19.88 41.36 -15.10
C GLN A 168 -20.82 41.10 -16.28
N ARG A 169 -20.27 40.83 -17.48
CA ARG A 169 -20.98 40.60 -18.73
C ARG A 169 -21.15 39.11 -18.98
N ILE A 170 -22.31 38.58 -18.60
CA ILE A 170 -22.65 37.16 -18.74
C ILE A 170 -23.74 37.02 -19.80
N GLN A 171 -23.32 36.86 -21.06
CA GLN A 171 -24.21 36.66 -22.21
C GLN A 171 -23.64 35.50 -23.05
N PRO A 172 -24.47 34.76 -23.83
CA PRO A 172 -24.01 33.57 -24.54
C PRO A 172 -22.78 33.80 -25.44
N SER A 173 -22.75 34.90 -26.21
CA SER A 173 -21.62 35.25 -27.06
C SER A 173 -20.33 35.50 -26.29
N ARG A 174 -20.43 36.13 -25.11
CA ARG A 174 -19.28 36.40 -24.24
C ARG A 174 -18.81 35.13 -23.52
N ILE A 175 -19.74 34.27 -23.13
CA ILE A 175 -19.44 32.96 -22.55
C ILE A 175 -18.62 32.13 -23.55
N GLU A 176 -19.08 32.02 -24.79
CA GLU A 176 -18.35 31.32 -25.86
C GLU A 176 -16.93 31.87 -26.06
N GLU A 177 -16.79 33.20 -26.11
CA GLU A 177 -15.50 33.87 -26.28
C GLU A 177 -14.54 33.58 -25.12
N VAL A 178 -15.00 33.77 -23.87
CA VAL A 178 -14.18 33.57 -22.66
C VAL A 178 -13.81 32.10 -22.50
N VAL A 179 -14.74 31.17 -22.72
CA VAL A 179 -14.44 29.74 -22.63
C VAL A 179 -13.40 29.33 -23.68
N ARG A 180 -13.48 29.86 -24.91
CA ARG A 180 -12.49 29.59 -25.95
C ARG A 180 -11.11 30.14 -25.59
N GLN A 181 -11.07 31.36 -25.05
CA GLN A 181 -9.82 31.97 -24.57
C GLN A 181 -9.19 31.13 -23.46
N VAL A 182 -9.96 30.78 -22.43
CA VAL A 182 -9.48 29.97 -21.30
C VAL A 182 -9.02 28.58 -21.74
N LYS A 183 -9.70 27.96 -22.71
CA LYS A 183 -9.25 26.69 -23.31
C LYS A 183 -7.87 26.81 -23.96
N SER A 184 -7.64 27.89 -24.71
CA SER A 184 -6.33 28.14 -25.34
C SER A 184 -5.23 28.42 -24.31
N GLU A 185 -5.55 29.12 -23.23
CA GLU A 185 -4.62 29.37 -22.13
C GLU A 185 -4.35 28.10 -21.30
N MET A 186 -5.28 27.14 -21.27
CA MET A 186 -5.14 25.93 -20.48
C MET A 186 -4.00 25.02 -20.97
N GLU A 187 -3.72 25.00 -22.28
CA GLU A 187 -2.64 24.18 -22.84
C GLU A 187 -1.26 24.59 -22.29
N SER A 188 -0.99 25.89 -22.18
CA SER A 188 0.26 26.41 -21.63
C SER A 188 0.34 26.15 -20.13
N VAL A 189 -0.77 26.31 -19.41
CA VAL A 189 -0.87 26.02 -17.97
C VAL A 189 -0.58 24.54 -17.71
N LEU A 190 -1.17 23.62 -18.46
CA LEU A 190 -0.92 22.18 -18.32
C LEU A 190 0.55 21.84 -18.57
N LEU A 191 1.16 22.41 -19.60
CA LEU A 191 2.58 22.18 -19.87
C LEU A 191 3.48 22.72 -18.74
N GLU A 192 3.17 23.90 -18.19
CA GLU A 192 3.93 24.49 -17.09
C GLU A 192 3.81 23.65 -15.81
N GLU A 193 2.59 23.25 -15.43
CA GLU A 193 2.35 22.41 -14.25
C GLU A 193 2.98 21.02 -14.42
N GLY A 194 2.93 20.45 -15.62
CA GLY A 194 3.59 19.18 -15.92
C GLY A 194 5.11 19.25 -15.76
N ARG A 195 5.73 20.35 -16.19
CA ARG A 195 7.17 20.60 -15.96
C ARG A 195 7.50 20.72 -14.48
N LYS A 196 6.68 21.43 -13.70
CA LYS A 196 6.87 21.58 -12.25
C LYS A 196 6.83 20.22 -11.55
N ILE A 197 5.80 19.41 -11.83
CA ILE A 197 5.64 18.06 -11.24
C ILE A 197 6.84 17.18 -11.62
N ALA A 198 7.20 17.12 -12.90
CA ALA A 198 8.34 16.31 -13.35
C ALA A 198 9.67 16.77 -12.70
N GLN A 199 9.88 18.09 -12.56
CA GLN A 199 11.05 18.66 -11.91
C GLN A 199 11.13 18.32 -10.41
N GLU A 200 10.01 18.40 -9.69
CA GLU A 200 9.94 18.00 -8.27
C GLU A 200 10.22 16.50 -8.08
N CYS A 201 9.84 15.68 -9.04
CA CYS A 201 10.18 14.26 -9.11
C CYS A 201 11.64 14.00 -9.54
N GLY A 202 12.37 15.02 -10.03
CA GLY A 202 13.75 14.89 -10.52
C GLY A 202 13.87 14.33 -11.95
N VAL A 203 12.84 14.47 -12.79
CA VAL A 203 12.80 14.00 -14.18
C VAL A 203 12.82 15.19 -15.13
N PHE A 204 13.82 15.26 -16.02
CA PHE A 204 14.09 16.47 -16.81
C PHE A 204 13.98 16.33 -18.35
N ASN A 205 13.65 15.16 -18.89
CA ASN A 205 13.68 14.90 -20.34
C ASN A 205 12.47 14.11 -20.86
N LEU A 206 11.24 14.57 -20.57
CA LEU A 206 10.02 13.96 -21.10
C LEU A 206 9.53 14.68 -22.36
N PRO A 207 8.88 13.96 -23.30
CA PRO A 207 8.19 14.58 -24.44
C PRO A 207 7.18 15.64 -23.99
N VAL A 208 7.03 16.71 -24.78
CA VAL A 208 6.13 17.83 -24.46
C VAL A 208 4.68 17.35 -24.26
N GLU A 209 4.20 16.45 -25.11
CA GLU A 209 2.86 15.87 -25.00
C GLU A 209 2.68 15.09 -23.69
N LEU A 210 3.70 14.35 -23.26
CA LEU A 210 3.66 13.61 -21.99
C LEU A 210 3.70 14.56 -20.79
N LEU A 211 4.47 15.66 -20.87
CA LEU A 211 4.45 16.71 -19.84
C LEU A 211 3.06 17.35 -19.75
N SER A 212 2.40 17.64 -20.87
CA SER A 212 1.03 18.16 -20.88
C SER A 212 0.03 17.19 -20.26
N LEU A 213 0.20 15.87 -20.42
CA LEU A 213 -0.59 14.85 -19.72
C LEU A 213 -0.33 14.87 -18.21
N ILE A 214 0.94 14.89 -17.78
CA ILE A 214 1.31 14.98 -16.36
C ILE A 214 0.74 16.27 -15.74
N GLY A 215 0.68 17.38 -16.48
CA GLY A 215 0.06 18.61 -16.01
C GLY A 215 -1.39 18.47 -15.56
N ARG A 216 -2.13 17.50 -16.13
CA ARG A 216 -3.51 17.20 -15.73
C ARG A 216 -3.58 16.66 -14.30
N TYR A 217 -2.50 16.11 -13.75
CA TYR A 217 -2.44 15.60 -12.37
C TYR A 217 -2.76 16.71 -11.36
N ARG A 218 -2.40 17.97 -11.66
CA ARG A 218 -2.67 19.12 -10.79
C ARG A 218 -4.17 19.33 -10.54
N PHE A 219 -5.01 18.94 -11.48
CA PHE A 219 -6.45 19.14 -11.42
C PHE A 219 -7.21 17.86 -11.06
N ARG A 220 -6.54 16.70 -11.08
CA ARG A 220 -7.13 15.42 -10.75
C ARG A 220 -7.02 15.15 -9.25
N THR A 221 -8.11 14.69 -8.66
CA THR A 221 -8.18 14.26 -7.27
C THR A 221 -8.69 12.82 -7.22
N SER A 222 -8.08 11.99 -6.39
CA SER A 222 -8.55 10.62 -6.11
C SER A 222 -8.75 10.48 -4.60
N TYR A 223 -9.95 10.11 -4.16
CA TYR A 223 -10.30 9.97 -2.73
C TYR A 223 -9.98 11.21 -1.87
N GLY A 224 -10.07 12.42 -2.44
CA GLY A 224 -9.73 13.68 -1.76
C GLY A 224 -8.25 14.08 -1.80
N GLN A 225 -7.36 13.22 -2.29
CA GLN A 225 -5.93 13.54 -2.48
C GLN A 225 -5.68 14.06 -3.90
N ASN A 226 -4.95 15.18 -4.02
CA ASN A 226 -4.51 15.68 -5.31
C ASN A 226 -3.49 14.71 -5.93
N LEU A 227 -3.70 14.32 -7.19
CA LEU A 227 -2.86 13.33 -7.87
C LEU A 227 -1.43 13.82 -8.07
N GLY A 228 -1.23 15.11 -8.38
CA GLY A 228 0.11 15.69 -8.56
C GLY A 228 0.92 15.65 -7.28
N LEU A 229 0.29 16.00 -6.15
CA LEU A 229 0.94 15.94 -4.83
C LEU A 229 1.27 14.51 -4.41
N HIS A 230 0.29 13.62 -4.54
CA HIS A 230 0.47 12.18 -4.31
C HIS A 230 1.67 11.64 -5.10
N THR A 231 1.74 11.97 -6.38
CA THR A 231 2.81 11.51 -7.27
C THR A 231 4.19 12.03 -6.84
N ILE A 232 4.31 13.31 -6.49
CA ILE A 232 5.59 13.90 -6.05
C ILE A 232 6.08 13.22 -4.77
N GLU A 233 5.17 13.02 -3.84
CA GLU A 233 5.42 12.42 -2.55
C GLU A 233 5.79 10.94 -2.65
N GLU A 234 4.98 10.16 -3.37
CA GLU A 234 5.26 8.77 -3.71
C GLU A 234 6.65 8.66 -4.35
N THR A 235 6.97 9.53 -5.30
CA THR A 235 8.28 9.51 -5.97
C THR A 235 9.41 9.75 -4.97
N LYS A 236 9.27 10.68 -4.03
CA LYS A 236 10.27 10.93 -2.98
C LYS A 236 10.46 9.71 -2.07
N ILE A 237 9.37 9.05 -1.68
CA ILE A 237 9.40 7.81 -0.88
C ILE A 237 10.06 6.68 -1.67
N GLY A 238 9.65 6.46 -2.91
CA GLY A 238 10.18 5.41 -3.77
C GLY A 238 11.68 5.56 -4.03
N ILE A 239 12.15 6.78 -4.29
CA ILE A 239 13.59 7.08 -4.44
C ILE A 239 14.37 6.74 -3.16
N ALA A 240 13.84 7.09 -1.98
CA ALA A 240 14.50 6.79 -0.72
C ALA A 240 14.62 5.27 -0.51
N ILE A 241 13.55 4.51 -0.75
CA ILE A 241 13.56 3.04 -0.66
C ILE A 241 14.53 2.44 -1.68
N ALA A 242 14.52 2.93 -2.92
CA ALA A 242 15.39 2.42 -3.98
C ALA A 242 16.88 2.56 -3.63
N ASN A 243 17.28 3.69 -3.02
CA ASN A 243 18.66 3.90 -2.58
C ASN A 243 19.08 2.91 -1.49
N GLU A 244 18.23 2.67 -0.50
CA GLU A 244 18.52 1.73 0.59
C GLU A 244 18.59 0.26 0.11
N LEU A 245 17.78 -0.10 -0.88
CA LEU A 245 17.73 -1.46 -1.42
C LEU A 245 18.70 -1.70 -2.59
N GLY A 246 19.40 -0.67 -3.08
CA GLY A 246 20.28 -0.76 -4.25
C GLY A 246 19.55 -1.02 -5.57
N ALA A 247 18.26 -0.67 -5.66
CA ALA A 247 17.46 -0.79 -6.87
C ALA A 247 17.70 0.38 -7.84
N SER A 248 17.21 0.27 -9.08
CA SER A 248 17.39 1.34 -10.07
C SER A 248 16.52 2.56 -9.75
N VAL A 249 17.16 3.61 -9.22
CA VAL A 249 16.49 4.87 -8.85
C VAL A 249 15.82 5.53 -10.05
N ASP A 250 16.41 5.45 -11.25
CA ASP A 250 15.85 6.07 -12.45
C ASP A 250 14.56 5.39 -12.91
N ILE A 251 14.49 4.05 -12.81
CA ILE A 251 13.29 3.29 -13.13
C ILE A 251 12.20 3.55 -12.10
N VAL A 252 12.53 3.53 -10.80
CA VAL A 252 11.57 3.83 -9.73
C VAL A 252 11.03 5.25 -9.86
N ARG A 253 11.89 6.23 -10.13
CA ARG A 253 11.49 7.63 -10.31
C ARG A 253 10.49 7.80 -11.45
N LEU A 254 10.77 7.20 -12.61
CA LEU A 254 9.86 7.22 -13.76
C LEU A 254 8.59 6.42 -13.49
N GLY A 255 8.70 5.26 -12.83
CA GLY A 255 7.60 4.42 -12.44
C GLY A 255 6.61 5.15 -11.52
N CYS A 256 7.09 5.76 -10.43
CA CYS A 256 6.27 6.55 -9.52
C CYS A 256 5.62 7.76 -10.22
N LEU A 257 6.37 8.50 -11.05
CA LEU A 257 5.82 9.65 -11.78
C LEU A 257 4.65 9.25 -12.71
N LEU A 258 4.69 8.04 -13.27
CA LEU A 258 3.81 7.61 -14.35
C LEU A 258 2.80 6.53 -13.94
N HIS A 259 2.82 6.03 -12.70
CA HIS A 259 1.99 4.91 -12.24
C HIS A 259 0.50 5.13 -12.56
N ASP A 260 0.00 6.35 -12.34
CA ASP A 260 -1.40 6.72 -12.51
C ASP A 260 -1.69 7.54 -13.78
N ILE A 261 -0.78 7.55 -14.77
CA ILE A 261 -0.94 8.36 -15.99
C ILE A 261 -2.23 8.06 -16.75
N GLY A 262 -2.75 6.83 -16.65
CA GLY A 262 -4.02 6.47 -17.27
C GLY A 262 -5.23 7.17 -16.66
N LYS A 263 -5.17 7.68 -15.42
CA LYS A 263 -6.29 8.40 -14.78
C LYS A 263 -6.60 9.75 -15.44
N VAL A 264 -5.67 10.28 -16.24
CA VAL A 264 -5.81 11.58 -16.92
C VAL A 264 -5.96 11.48 -18.44
N VAL A 265 -5.93 10.26 -18.97
CA VAL A 265 -6.20 9.95 -20.38
C VAL A 265 -7.68 9.52 -20.47
N THR A 266 -8.53 10.41 -20.98
CA THR A 266 -9.99 10.25 -20.97
C THR A 266 -10.58 9.80 -22.31
N GLU A 267 -9.77 9.71 -23.36
CA GLU A 267 -10.21 9.41 -24.73
C GLU A 267 -10.07 7.93 -25.10
N GLU A 268 -9.37 7.14 -24.28
CA GLU A 268 -9.12 5.71 -24.52
C GLU A 268 -10.00 4.85 -23.59
N GLU A 269 -10.59 3.79 -24.13
CA GLU A 269 -11.36 2.80 -23.35
C GLU A 269 -10.42 1.80 -22.67
N GLY A 270 -10.71 1.47 -21.41
CA GLY A 270 -9.96 0.48 -20.62
C GLY A 270 -9.83 0.87 -19.15
N THR A 271 -9.21 0.01 -18.35
CA THR A 271 -8.77 0.37 -17.01
C THR A 271 -7.66 1.42 -17.06
N HIS A 272 -7.47 2.23 -16.01
CA HIS A 272 -6.39 3.22 -16.00
C HIS A 272 -5.00 2.58 -16.09
N VAL A 273 -4.86 1.32 -15.66
CA VAL A 273 -3.64 0.53 -15.84
C VAL A 273 -3.40 0.23 -17.33
N GLU A 274 -4.40 -0.31 -18.03
CA GLU A 274 -4.29 -0.64 -19.46
C GLU A 274 -4.01 0.60 -20.31
N VAL A 275 -4.72 1.70 -20.03
CA VAL A 275 -4.53 3.00 -20.70
C VAL A 275 -3.16 3.61 -20.36
N GLY A 276 -2.68 3.44 -19.13
CA GLY A 276 -1.33 3.83 -18.74
C GLY A 276 -0.28 3.08 -19.56
N VAL A 277 -0.40 1.75 -19.62
CA VAL A 277 0.51 0.87 -20.37
C VAL A 277 0.50 1.18 -21.87
N SER A 278 -0.67 1.40 -22.49
CA SER A 278 -0.78 1.77 -23.91
C SER A 278 -0.07 3.11 -24.17
N THR A 279 -0.31 4.09 -23.29
CA THR A 279 0.27 5.43 -23.38
C THR A 279 1.79 5.40 -23.29
N LEU A 280 2.34 4.69 -22.29
CA LEU A 280 3.80 4.62 -22.12
C LEU A 280 4.50 3.88 -23.26
N LYS A 281 3.86 2.85 -23.82
CA LYS A 281 4.38 2.15 -25.02
C LYS A 281 4.41 3.06 -26.23
N ARG A 282 3.39 3.89 -26.44
CA ARG A 282 3.32 4.87 -27.54
C ARG A 282 4.44 5.91 -27.44
N PHE A 283 4.79 6.36 -26.23
CA PHE A 283 5.92 7.27 -25.99
C PHE A 283 7.29 6.58 -25.98
N GLY A 284 7.36 5.25 -26.16
CA GLY A 284 8.62 4.51 -26.25
C GLY A 284 9.40 4.42 -24.93
N LEU A 285 8.71 4.41 -23.79
CA LEU A 285 9.36 4.32 -22.48
C LEU A 285 9.96 2.92 -22.21
N PRO A 286 10.97 2.79 -21.33
CA PRO A 286 11.59 1.51 -20.99
C PRO A 286 10.57 0.49 -20.49
N LYS A 287 10.80 -0.80 -20.82
CA LYS A 287 9.86 -1.89 -20.48
C LYS A 287 9.70 -2.06 -18.98
N GLU A 288 10.76 -1.78 -18.24
CA GLU A 288 10.82 -1.83 -16.78
C GLU A 288 9.89 -0.78 -16.17
N VAL A 289 9.84 0.44 -16.72
CA VAL A 289 8.90 1.49 -16.30
C VAL A 289 7.46 1.09 -16.62
N VAL A 290 7.25 0.53 -17.82
CA VAL A 290 5.92 0.02 -18.23
C VAL A 290 5.46 -1.11 -17.31
N ALA A 291 6.38 -1.97 -16.85
CA ALA A 291 6.08 -3.04 -15.91
C ALA A 291 5.65 -2.49 -14.54
N CYS A 292 6.36 -1.48 -14.00
CA CYS A 292 5.93 -0.81 -12.76
C CYS A 292 4.47 -0.32 -12.87
N VAL A 293 4.12 0.34 -13.98
CA VAL A 293 2.74 0.81 -14.20
C VAL A 293 1.75 -0.33 -14.41
N ALA A 294 2.15 -1.44 -15.04
CA ALA A 294 1.27 -2.58 -15.22
C ALA A 294 0.98 -3.34 -13.90
N GLU A 295 1.89 -3.27 -12.94
CA GLU A 295 1.90 -4.11 -11.74
C GLU A 295 1.53 -3.35 -10.44
N HIS A 296 1.39 -2.02 -10.49
CA HIS A 296 1.16 -1.20 -9.28
C HIS A 296 -0.21 -1.39 -8.58
N HIS A 297 -1.13 -2.20 -9.13
CA HIS A 297 -2.36 -2.63 -8.42
C HIS A 297 -2.26 -4.05 -7.87
N GLU A 298 -1.12 -4.73 -8.01
CA GLU A 298 -0.92 -6.13 -7.63
C GLU A 298 -1.85 -7.13 -8.38
N ASP A 299 -2.45 -6.70 -9.50
CA ASP A 299 -3.27 -7.56 -10.37
C ASP A 299 -2.45 -8.70 -11.01
N LYS A 300 -1.13 -8.54 -11.04
CA LYS A 300 -0.15 -9.52 -11.52
C LYS A 300 1.06 -9.55 -10.60
N PRO A 301 1.79 -10.70 -10.53
CA PRO A 301 3.02 -10.78 -9.77
C PRO A 301 4.05 -9.74 -10.23
N PHE A 302 4.74 -9.13 -9.27
CA PHE A 302 5.81 -8.17 -9.56
C PHE A 302 6.94 -8.85 -10.34
N SER A 303 7.35 -8.23 -11.44
CA SER A 303 8.43 -8.73 -12.30
C SER A 303 9.82 -8.25 -11.86
N SER A 304 9.89 -7.22 -11.02
CA SER A 304 11.14 -6.63 -10.55
C SER A 304 11.02 -6.03 -9.14
N THR A 305 12.17 -5.79 -8.50
CA THR A 305 12.25 -5.08 -7.22
C THR A 305 11.72 -3.64 -7.36
N GLU A 306 11.96 -2.99 -8.48
CA GLU A 306 11.48 -1.64 -8.76
C GLU A 306 9.95 -1.57 -8.77
N SER A 307 9.27 -2.56 -9.34
CA SER A 307 7.80 -2.62 -9.33
C SER A 307 7.24 -2.75 -7.91
N VAL A 308 7.89 -3.55 -7.06
CA VAL A 308 7.55 -3.66 -5.62
C VAL A 308 7.75 -2.33 -4.91
N ILE A 309 8.83 -1.60 -5.23
CA ILE A 309 9.11 -0.29 -4.62
C ILE A 309 8.06 0.74 -5.01
N VAL A 310 7.68 0.81 -6.29
CA VAL A 310 6.64 1.74 -6.77
C VAL A 310 5.31 1.45 -6.07
N TRP A 311 4.88 0.19 -6.04
CA TRP A 311 3.67 -0.22 -5.30
C TRP A 311 3.74 0.13 -3.81
N THR A 312 4.89 -0.12 -3.17
CA THR A 312 5.10 0.18 -1.75
C THR A 312 5.00 1.69 -1.50
N ALA A 313 5.60 2.51 -2.38
CA ALA A 313 5.56 3.96 -2.26
C ALA A 313 4.13 4.51 -2.44
N ASP A 314 3.36 3.99 -3.42
CA ASP A 314 1.96 4.38 -3.64
C ASP A 314 1.10 4.04 -2.41
N ALA A 315 1.26 2.82 -1.89
CA ALA A 315 0.56 2.36 -0.70
C ALA A 315 0.89 3.23 0.53
N ILE A 316 2.15 3.61 0.73
CA ILE A 316 2.57 4.50 1.82
C ILE A 316 1.95 5.89 1.64
N SER A 317 2.03 6.47 0.45
CA SER A 317 1.51 7.81 0.17
C SER A 317 -0.01 7.88 0.40
N GLY A 318 -0.75 6.90 -0.14
CA GLY A 318 -2.21 6.84 -0.11
C GLY A 318 -2.84 6.40 1.22
N SER A 319 -2.10 5.71 2.10
CA SER A 319 -2.63 5.17 3.37
C SER A 319 -2.49 6.12 4.56
N ARG A 320 -1.99 7.34 4.37
CA ARG A 320 -1.73 8.24 5.50
C ARG A 320 -3.03 8.79 6.09
N PRO A 321 -3.15 8.84 7.43
CA PRO A 321 -4.29 9.47 8.08
C PRO A 321 -4.48 10.91 7.59
N GLY A 322 -5.63 11.22 6.99
CA GLY A 322 -5.95 12.52 6.40
C GLY A 322 -5.55 12.72 4.93
N ALA A 323 -4.82 11.77 4.30
CA ALA A 323 -4.51 11.84 2.87
C ALA A 323 -5.74 11.52 2.00
N ARG A 324 -6.57 10.57 2.44
CA ARG A 324 -7.87 10.27 1.82
C ARG A 324 -9.00 10.77 2.72
N TYR A 325 -9.77 11.72 2.20
CA TYR A 325 -10.98 12.20 2.83
C TYR A 325 -12.16 11.53 2.13
N GLU A 326 -12.54 10.34 2.59
CA GLU A 326 -13.95 9.98 2.46
C GLU A 326 -14.74 10.90 3.39
N PRO A 327 -15.84 11.52 2.96
CA PRO A 327 -16.68 12.33 3.83
C PRO A 327 -17.22 11.45 4.96
N HIS A 328 -16.52 11.45 6.09
CA HIS A 328 -16.82 10.64 7.26
C HIS A 328 -18.25 10.88 7.75
N GLU A 329 -18.76 12.11 7.60
CA GLU A 329 -20.14 12.44 7.93
C GLU A 329 -21.17 11.72 7.05
N GLU A 330 -20.96 11.64 5.74
CA GLU A 330 -21.86 10.90 4.85
C GLU A 330 -21.76 9.39 5.09
N TYR A 331 -20.55 8.89 5.36
CA TYR A 331 -20.35 7.49 5.75
C TYR A 331 -21.13 7.17 7.04
N VAL A 332 -21.00 8.00 8.09
CA VAL A 332 -21.70 7.82 9.36
C VAL A 332 -23.21 7.97 9.20
N LYS A 333 -23.68 9.00 8.47
CA LYS A 333 -25.11 9.16 8.17
C LYS A 333 -25.67 7.98 7.39
N ARG A 334 -24.89 7.43 6.45
CA ARG A 334 -25.28 6.26 5.65
C ARG A 334 -25.37 5.00 6.50
N MET A 335 -24.35 4.72 7.32
CA MET A 335 -24.39 3.56 8.23
C MET A 335 -25.55 3.70 9.22
N GLY A 336 -25.72 4.88 9.80
CA GLY A 336 -26.84 5.18 10.70
C GLY A 336 -28.20 4.96 10.04
N LYS A 337 -28.38 5.36 8.77
CA LYS A 337 -29.63 5.11 8.04
C LYS A 337 -29.89 3.62 7.80
N ILE A 338 -28.86 2.84 7.49
CA ILE A 338 -28.99 1.37 7.32
C ILE A 338 -29.36 0.71 8.65
N GLU A 339 -28.71 1.12 9.74
CA GLU A 339 -28.98 0.64 11.09
C GLU A 339 -30.39 1.04 11.56
N GLU A 340 -30.84 2.25 11.24
CA GLU A 340 -32.19 2.73 11.54
C GLU A 340 -33.26 1.94 10.80
N ILE A 341 -33.07 1.69 9.49
CA ILE A 341 -34.01 0.89 8.69
C ILE A 341 -34.12 -0.53 9.29
N ALA A 342 -32.99 -1.18 9.55
CA ALA A 342 -32.96 -2.53 10.11
C ALA A 342 -33.52 -2.58 11.55
N GLY A 343 -33.22 -1.58 12.37
CA GLY A 343 -33.69 -1.44 13.75
C GLY A 343 -35.18 -1.10 13.87
N SER A 344 -35.81 -0.57 12.81
CA SER A 344 -37.23 -0.22 12.81
C SER A 344 -38.19 -1.41 12.75
N PHE A 345 -37.68 -2.62 12.52
CA PHE A 345 -38.51 -3.83 12.41
C PHE A 345 -38.94 -4.35 13.79
N PRO A 346 -40.22 -4.75 13.96
CA PRO A 346 -40.69 -5.31 15.22
C PRO A 346 -39.90 -6.55 15.65
N GLY A 347 -39.54 -6.62 16.94
CA GLY A 347 -38.75 -7.72 17.50
C GLY A 347 -37.23 -7.58 17.34
N VAL A 348 -36.75 -6.55 16.65
CA VAL A 348 -35.31 -6.21 16.60
C VAL A 348 -34.91 -5.48 17.89
N GLU A 349 -33.85 -5.95 18.54
CA GLU A 349 -33.26 -5.33 19.72
C GLU A 349 -32.15 -4.34 19.33
N SER A 350 -31.29 -4.73 18.38
CA SER A 350 -30.25 -3.87 17.84
C SER A 350 -29.87 -4.28 16.43
N ALA A 351 -29.40 -3.32 15.63
CA ALA A 351 -28.87 -3.55 14.29
C ALA A 351 -27.54 -2.83 14.13
N MET A 352 -26.60 -3.46 13.44
CA MET A 352 -25.25 -2.95 13.20
C MET A 352 -24.85 -3.15 11.75
N ALA A 353 -24.32 -2.11 11.11
CA ALA A 353 -23.81 -2.18 9.75
C ALA A 353 -22.27 -2.30 9.75
N PHE A 354 -21.76 -3.32 9.06
CA PHE A 354 -20.34 -3.61 8.89
C PHE A 354 -19.93 -3.49 7.41
N GLN A 355 -18.62 -3.41 7.16
CA GLN A 355 -18.04 -3.41 5.81
C GLN A 355 -18.68 -2.37 4.88
N ALA A 356 -18.75 -1.11 5.34
CA ALA A 356 -19.37 -0.02 4.59
C ALA A 356 -20.83 -0.27 4.17
N GLY A 357 -21.57 -1.05 4.97
CA GLY A 357 -22.99 -1.37 4.76
C GLY A 357 -23.26 -2.62 3.94
N ARG A 358 -22.23 -3.41 3.60
CA ARG A 358 -22.37 -4.69 2.87
C ARG A 358 -22.79 -5.87 3.76
N ASP A 359 -22.58 -5.78 5.06
CA ASP A 359 -22.99 -6.80 6.02
C ASP A 359 -23.76 -6.12 7.15
N VAL A 360 -25.04 -6.46 7.30
CA VAL A 360 -25.91 -5.92 8.35
C VAL A 360 -26.25 -7.06 9.30
N ARG A 361 -25.94 -6.87 10.57
CA ARG A 361 -26.25 -7.85 11.62
C ARG A 361 -27.34 -7.31 12.51
N VAL A 362 -28.33 -8.16 12.76
CA VAL A 362 -29.54 -7.79 13.48
C VAL A 362 -29.69 -8.76 14.64
N ILE A 363 -29.72 -8.24 15.86
CA ILE A 363 -30.01 -9.00 17.07
C ILE A 363 -31.49 -8.84 17.36
N VAL A 364 -32.20 -9.95 17.50
CA VAL A 364 -33.63 -9.96 17.81
C VAL A 364 -33.89 -10.40 19.25
N LYS A 365 -35.01 -9.95 19.80
CA LYS A 365 -35.49 -10.38 21.12
C LYS A 365 -36.02 -11.81 21.05
N PRO A 366 -35.41 -12.79 21.74
CA PRO A 366 -35.82 -14.18 21.66
C PRO A 366 -37.24 -14.45 22.16
N GLU A 367 -37.79 -13.59 23.02
CA GLU A 367 -39.14 -13.71 23.58
C GLU A 367 -40.23 -13.31 22.59
N GLU A 368 -39.90 -12.46 21.61
CA GLU A 368 -40.85 -11.91 20.63
C GLU A 368 -40.72 -12.59 19.24
N VAL A 369 -39.52 -13.06 18.91
CA VAL A 369 -39.16 -13.65 17.61
C VAL A 369 -38.84 -15.13 17.79
N ASP A 370 -39.58 -16.00 17.10
CA ASP A 370 -39.29 -17.43 16.98
C ASP A 370 -38.41 -17.72 15.76
N ASP A 371 -37.98 -18.96 15.57
CA ASP A 371 -37.00 -19.32 14.53
C ASP A 371 -37.57 -19.13 13.10
N ASP A 372 -38.88 -19.30 12.92
CA ASP A 372 -39.55 -19.05 11.64
C ASP A 372 -39.60 -17.54 11.35
N LYS A 373 -40.00 -16.73 12.33
CA LYS A 373 -39.99 -15.26 12.22
C LYS A 373 -38.60 -14.69 12.05
N LEU A 374 -37.56 -15.31 12.60
CA LEU A 374 -36.18 -14.88 12.43
C LEU A 374 -35.78 -14.87 10.93
N THR A 375 -36.18 -15.92 10.22
CA THR A 375 -35.92 -16.04 8.77
C THR A 375 -36.69 -14.99 7.98
N ILE A 376 -37.95 -14.74 8.36
CA ILE A 376 -38.81 -13.72 7.73
C ILE A 376 -38.22 -12.32 7.95
N ILE A 377 -37.83 -11.98 9.18
CA ILE A 377 -37.24 -10.67 9.52
C ILE A 377 -35.95 -10.43 8.73
N ALA A 378 -35.07 -11.43 8.62
CA ALA A 378 -33.85 -11.30 7.83
C ALA A 378 -34.16 -11.00 6.35
N HIS A 379 -35.16 -11.66 5.78
CA HIS A 379 -35.60 -11.47 4.40
C HIS A 379 -36.22 -10.07 4.18
N ASP A 380 -37.12 -9.65 5.07
CA ASP A 380 -37.83 -8.37 4.95
C ASP A 380 -36.88 -7.17 5.11
N ILE A 381 -35.91 -7.27 6.03
CA ILE A 381 -34.86 -6.25 6.19
C ILE A 381 -34.03 -6.16 4.90
N ALA A 382 -33.62 -7.29 4.32
CA ALA A 382 -32.85 -7.30 3.07
C ALA A 382 -33.62 -6.63 1.92
N GLN A 383 -34.91 -6.97 1.74
CA GLN A 383 -35.74 -6.35 0.70
C GLN A 383 -35.94 -4.85 0.90
N ARG A 384 -36.10 -4.40 2.15
CA ARG A 384 -36.33 -2.99 2.44
C ARG A 384 -35.05 -2.17 2.22
N LEU A 385 -33.90 -2.70 2.63
CA LEU A 385 -32.61 -2.09 2.35
C LEU A 385 -32.36 -2.00 0.83
N GLU A 386 -32.68 -3.03 0.05
CA GLU A 386 -32.55 -3.01 -1.41
C GLU A 386 -33.41 -1.90 -2.07
N LYS A 387 -34.59 -1.60 -1.52
CA LYS A 387 -35.50 -0.57 -2.05
C LYS A 387 -35.15 0.84 -1.61
N GLU A 388 -34.77 1.03 -0.35
CA GLU A 388 -34.63 2.35 0.28
C GLU A 388 -33.18 2.87 0.29
N THR A 389 -32.20 2.00 0.04
CA THR A 389 -30.78 2.38 -0.05
C THR A 389 -30.34 2.37 -1.50
N GLN A 390 -29.80 3.49 -1.98
CA GLN A 390 -29.16 3.57 -3.29
C GLN A 390 -27.77 2.91 -3.18
N TYR A 391 -27.76 1.58 -3.21
CA TYR A 391 -26.54 0.81 -3.03
C TYR A 391 -26.14 0.05 -4.31
N ALA A 392 -24.88 0.21 -4.73
CA ALA A 392 -24.28 -0.58 -5.79
C ALA A 392 -23.59 -1.82 -5.18
N GLY A 393 -24.31 -2.93 -5.11
CA GLY A 393 -23.79 -4.22 -4.63
C GLY A 393 -24.80 -5.01 -3.83
N GLN A 394 -24.41 -6.21 -3.38
CA GLN A 394 -25.26 -7.04 -2.53
C GLN A 394 -25.06 -6.69 -1.05
N ILE A 395 -26.17 -6.53 -0.31
CA ILE A 395 -26.16 -6.39 1.14
C ILE A 395 -26.52 -7.74 1.74
N LYS A 396 -25.61 -8.28 2.56
CA LYS A 396 -25.86 -9.49 3.34
C LYS A 396 -26.52 -9.10 4.66
N VAL A 397 -27.66 -9.69 4.97
CA VAL A 397 -28.34 -9.52 6.27
C VAL A 397 -28.22 -10.80 7.07
N THR A 398 -27.72 -10.69 8.30
CA THR A 398 -27.61 -11.80 9.26
C THR A 398 -28.44 -11.49 10.50
N ALA A 399 -29.54 -12.21 10.70
CA ALA A 399 -30.33 -12.12 11.92
C ALA A 399 -29.86 -13.16 12.95
N ILE A 400 -29.69 -12.73 14.20
CA ILE A 400 -29.15 -13.52 15.31
C ILE A 400 -30.16 -13.51 16.45
N ARG A 401 -30.60 -14.70 16.87
CA ARG A 401 -31.38 -14.92 18.08
C ARG A 401 -30.52 -15.65 19.09
N GLU A 402 -30.27 -15.03 20.25
CA GLU A 402 -29.40 -15.59 21.28
C GLU A 402 -30.11 -15.65 22.63
N VAL A 403 -30.15 -16.84 23.25
CA VAL A 403 -30.64 -17.03 24.62
C VAL A 403 -29.46 -17.41 25.50
N ARG A 404 -29.20 -16.63 26.56
CA ARG A 404 -28.12 -16.89 27.51
C ARG A 404 -28.69 -17.33 28.87
N ALA A 405 -28.29 -18.51 29.33
CA ALA A 405 -28.52 -18.96 30.70
C ALA A 405 -27.16 -19.08 31.41
N ILE A 406 -27.05 -18.46 32.59
CA ILE A 406 -25.82 -18.45 33.38
C ILE A 406 -26.17 -18.97 34.77
N ASP A 407 -25.38 -19.92 35.27
CA ASP A 407 -25.45 -20.40 36.64
C ASP A 407 -24.06 -20.32 37.29
N THR A 408 -23.99 -20.21 38.61
CA THR A 408 -22.73 -20.05 39.34
C THR A 408 -22.75 -20.91 40.60
N THR A 409 -21.77 -21.81 40.72
CA THR A 409 -21.58 -22.60 41.94
C THR A 409 -21.14 -21.70 43.09
N LYS A 410 -21.64 -21.94 44.31
CA LYS A 410 -21.08 -21.29 45.50
C LYS A 410 -19.81 -22.02 45.95
N ALA A 411 -18.77 -21.26 46.30
CA ALA A 411 -17.59 -21.82 46.97
C ALA A 411 -17.98 -22.35 48.36
N LYS A 412 -17.40 -23.49 48.76
CA LYS A 412 -17.54 -24.03 50.12
C LYS A 412 -16.75 -23.23 51.13
#